data_AF-A0A7T2S438-F1
#
_entry.id   AF-A0A7T2S438-F1
#
_cell.length_a   1.000
_cell.length_b   1.000
_cell.length_c   1.000
_cell.angle_alpha   90.00
_cell.angle_beta   90.00
_cell.angle_gamma   90.00
#
_symmetry.space_group_name_H-M   'P 1'
#
loop_
_entity.id
_entity.type
_entity.pdbx_description
1 polymer ?
#
loop_
_entity_poly.entity_id
_entity_poly.type
_entity_poly.pdbx_seq_one_letter_code
_entity_poly.pdbx_strand_id
1 'polypeptide(L)'
;MKTSTPGASAGPRFWARVARLALLPLAAWGCGALWFQFPAGAVGRGAAAAAWGAFSLAVLAWPALAGPGRRGRRAWAAGYALAAITLLGWWQTLQPSNDRLWADDVQRMLQGSVQAGRVRLDNVRNFEWRSDTDYTARWETRNYDLEHLRSVDMILSTWGMPAIAHTLVSFGFDDGRHLVFSVEIRKERTEAFSELGGLFKQFELSVVAADERDIVFVRTGVRGERVFLYPVHMPVPAMRALFLSYVDTANSLHRAPRFYHTLTANCTTLVYRMVRAIVPGLPADYRIVLSGLLPEYLYEHGGLDTSRPLAALRRDADIGERARQAGNTPNFSTDIRQTRPPPP
;
A
#
# COMPACT_ATOMS: atom_id res chain seq x y z
N MET A 1 -24.02 -18.24 -50.89
CA MET A 1 -23.35 -16.99 -51.31
C MET A 1 -23.06 -16.18 -50.06
N LYS A 2 -21.81 -16.21 -49.56
CA LYS A 2 -21.42 -15.55 -48.29
C LYS A 2 -21.20 -14.06 -48.54
N THR A 3 -22.00 -13.21 -47.92
CA THR A 3 -21.79 -11.75 -47.86
C THR A 3 -20.72 -11.46 -46.81
N SER A 4 -19.51 -11.14 -47.27
CA SER A 4 -18.44 -10.61 -46.42
C SER A 4 -18.63 -9.10 -46.23
N THR A 5 -18.89 -8.67 -45.00
CA THR A 5 -18.79 -7.26 -44.59
C THR A 5 -17.32 -6.83 -44.58
N PRO A 6 -16.94 -5.72 -45.23
CA PRO A 6 -15.57 -5.20 -45.14
C PRO A 6 -15.36 -4.55 -43.78
N GLY A 7 -14.38 -5.02 -43.03
CA GLY A 7 -13.93 -4.39 -41.79
C GLY A 7 -13.41 -2.99 -42.08
N ALA A 8 -14.08 -1.97 -41.52
CA ALA A 8 -13.64 -0.58 -41.64
C ALA A 8 -12.29 -0.40 -40.92
N SER A 9 -11.19 -0.40 -41.66
CA SER A 9 -9.87 -0.09 -41.12
C SER A 9 -9.84 1.35 -40.63
N ALA A 10 -9.46 1.57 -39.36
CA ALA A 10 -9.40 2.91 -38.78
C ALA A 10 -8.44 3.82 -39.57
N GLY A 11 -8.94 4.97 -40.04
CA GLY A 11 -8.21 5.86 -40.92
C GLY A 11 -7.02 6.60 -40.26
N PRO A 12 -6.10 7.21 -41.05
CA PRO A 12 -4.89 7.87 -40.54
C PRO A 12 -5.14 9.00 -39.52
N ARG A 13 -6.30 9.67 -39.61
CA ARG A 13 -6.72 10.72 -38.68
C ARG A 13 -7.08 10.17 -37.30
N PHE A 14 -7.61 8.94 -37.24
CA PHE A 14 -7.93 8.26 -35.98
C PHE A 14 -6.64 7.93 -35.22
N TRP A 15 -5.67 7.28 -35.86
CA TRP A 15 -4.37 6.96 -35.26
C TRP A 15 -3.58 8.19 -34.81
N ALA A 16 -3.66 9.29 -35.56
CA ALA A 16 -3.04 10.55 -35.14
C ALA A 16 -3.69 11.16 -33.89
N ARG A 17 -5.01 11.00 -33.70
CA ARG A 17 -5.71 11.41 -32.48
C ARG A 17 -5.35 10.50 -31.30
N VAL A 18 -5.34 9.19 -31.52
CA VAL A 18 -4.92 8.21 -30.50
C VAL A 18 -3.50 8.48 -30.03
N ALA A 19 -2.55 8.70 -30.95
CA ALA A 19 -1.17 9.03 -30.61
C ALA A 19 -1.06 10.33 -29.79
N ARG A 20 -1.86 11.36 -30.09
CA ARG A 20 -1.90 12.60 -29.29
C ARG A 20 -2.50 12.39 -27.91
N LEU A 21 -3.56 11.60 -27.80
CA LEU A 21 -4.16 11.26 -26.50
C LEU A 21 -3.20 10.44 -25.64
N ALA A 22 -2.40 9.56 -26.24
CA ALA A 22 -1.38 8.78 -25.55
C ALA A 22 -0.20 9.64 -25.01
N LEU A 23 0.02 10.85 -25.55
CA LEU A 23 1.05 11.76 -25.02
C LEU A 23 0.65 12.36 -23.67
N LEU A 24 -0.63 12.50 -23.37
CA LEU A 24 -1.10 13.07 -22.09
C LEU A 24 -0.70 12.23 -20.87
N PRO A 25 -0.97 10.90 -20.81
CA PRO A 25 -0.51 10.09 -19.69
C PRO A 25 1.01 9.99 -19.64
N LEU A 26 1.72 10.01 -20.77
CA LEU A 26 3.18 10.01 -20.80
C LEU A 26 3.77 11.33 -20.29
N ALA A 27 3.15 12.46 -20.62
CA ALA A 27 3.50 13.78 -20.10
C ALA A 27 3.28 13.83 -18.58
N ALA A 28 2.12 13.39 -18.11
CA ALA A 28 1.80 13.33 -16.69
C ALA A 28 2.75 12.40 -15.92
N TRP A 29 3.01 11.21 -16.45
CA TRP A 29 3.96 10.26 -15.87
C TRP A 29 5.37 10.85 -15.81
N GLY A 30 5.86 11.49 -16.88
CA GLY A 30 7.19 12.09 -16.88
C GLY A 30 7.33 13.27 -15.91
N CYS A 31 6.30 14.11 -15.78
CA CYS A 31 6.25 15.14 -14.74
C CYS A 31 6.35 14.52 -13.35
N GLY A 32 5.59 13.46 -13.08
CA GLY A 32 5.63 12.76 -11.80
C GLY A 32 7.00 12.12 -11.53
N ALA A 33 7.56 11.41 -12.50
CA ALA A 33 8.88 10.78 -12.37
C ALA A 33 9.96 11.83 -12.02
N LEU A 34 9.97 12.99 -12.68
CA LEU A 34 10.91 14.06 -12.37
C LEU A 34 10.61 14.74 -11.02
N TRP A 35 9.34 14.97 -10.70
CA TRP A 35 8.97 15.58 -9.42
C TRP A 35 9.40 14.73 -8.22
N PHE A 36 9.21 13.42 -8.28
CA PHE A 36 9.47 12.52 -7.16
C PHE A 36 10.93 12.02 -7.09
N GLN A 37 11.59 11.81 -8.24
CA GLN A 37 12.89 11.12 -8.29
C GLN A 37 14.06 11.98 -8.75
N PHE A 38 13.82 13.18 -9.30
CA PHE A 38 14.93 13.98 -9.81
C PHE A 38 15.88 14.37 -8.65
N PRO A 39 17.20 14.16 -8.80
CA PRO A 39 18.19 14.32 -7.72
C PRO A 39 18.54 15.79 -7.51
N ALA A 40 17.55 16.60 -7.16
CA ALA A 40 17.69 18.01 -6.82
C ALA A 40 16.75 18.36 -5.66
N GLY A 41 16.93 19.56 -5.09
CA GLY A 41 15.96 20.13 -4.16
C GLY A 41 14.60 20.39 -4.82
N ALA A 42 13.59 20.76 -4.02
CA ALA A 42 12.23 20.97 -4.48
C ALA A 42 12.11 21.90 -5.71
N VAL A 43 12.91 22.98 -5.74
CA VAL A 43 12.96 23.93 -6.88
C VAL A 43 13.47 23.24 -8.15
N GLY A 44 14.54 22.45 -8.05
CA GLY A 44 15.11 21.74 -9.20
C GLY A 44 14.17 20.65 -9.74
N ARG A 45 13.51 19.91 -8.84
CA ARG A 45 12.45 18.94 -9.20
C ARG A 45 11.28 19.63 -9.91
N GLY A 46 10.82 20.75 -9.37
CA GLY A 46 9.77 21.57 -9.96
C GLY A 46 10.15 22.11 -11.35
N ALA A 47 11.37 22.62 -11.50
CA ALA A 47 11.89 23.11 -12.77
C ALA A 47 12.00 21.98 -13.82
N ALA A 48 12.50 20.80 -13.44
CA ALA A 48 12.60 19.65 -14.34
C ALA A 48 11.21 19.17 -14.80
N ALA A 49 10.27 19.02 -13.86
CA ALA A 49 8.89 18.65 -14.18
C ALA A 49 8.20 19.70 -15.06
N ALA A 50 8.38 20.99 -14.78
CA ALA A 50 7.85 22.09 -15.57
C ALA A 50 8.45 22.12 -16.99
N ALA A 51 9.75 21.90 -17.13
CA ALA A 51 10.42 21.83 -18.43
C ALA A 51 9.88 20.66 -19.28
N TRP A 52 9.70 19.49 -18.67
CA TRP A 52 9.09 18.33 -19.32
C TRP A 52 7.63 18.58 -19.73
N GLY A 53 6.84 19.20 -18.84
CA GLY A 53 5.46 19.59 -19.11
C GLY A 53 5.37 20.59 -20.27
N ALA A 54 6.20 21.64 -20.25
CA ALA A 54 6.27 22.64 -21.30
C ALA A 54 6.70 22.03 -22.64
N PHE A 55 7.68 21.14 -22.65
CA PHE A 55 8.11 20.41 -23.84
C PHE A 55 6.98 19.52 -24.40
N SER A 56 6.25 18.81 -23.53
CA SER A 56 5.08 18.00 -23.90
C SER A 56 3.97 18.85 -24.52
N LEU A 57 3.67 20.01 -23.91
CA LEU A 57 2.67 20.96 -24.43
C LEU A 57 3.10 21.56 -25.78
N ALA A 58 4.38 21.90 -25.94
CA ALA A 58 4.92 22.40 -27.20
C ALA A 58 4.75 21.37 -28.33
N VAL A 59 5.02 20.09 -28.06
CA VAL A 59 4.82 18.99 -29.02
C VAL A 59 3.34 18.82 -29.38
N LEU A 60 2.43 18.96 -28.41
CA LEU A 60 0.98 18.87 -28.63
C LEU A 60 0.43 20.07 -29.43
N ALA A 61 0.94 21.28 -29.17
CA ALA A 61 0.52 22.53 -29.81
C ALA A 61 1.15 22.75 -31.19
N TRP A 62 2.29 22.12 -31.48
CA TRP A 62 3.05 22.28 -32.73
C TRP A 62 2.20 22.20 -34.02
N PRO A 63 1.26 21.25 -34.19
CA PRO A 63 0.45 21.16 -35.40
C PRO A 63 -0.49 22.36 -35.63
N ALA A 64 -0.84 23.09 -34.57
CA ALA A 64 -1.67 24.29 -34.65
C ALA A 64 -0.84 25.55 -34.90
N LEU A 65 0.41 25.60 -34.42
CA LEU A 65 1.28 26.78 -34.48
C LEU A 65 2.15 26.85 -35.74
N ALA A 66 2.66 25.71 -36.23
CA ALA A 66 3.71 25.68 -37.26
C ALA A 66 3.25 25.14 -38.64
N GLY A 67 1.94 24.92 -38.82
CA GLY A 67 1.36 24.40 -40.07
C GLY A 67 1.64 22.92 -40.37
N PRO A 68 1.16 22.39 -41.51
CA PRO A 68 1.08 20.94 -41.78
C PRO A 68 2.41 20.28 -42.21
N GLY A 69 3.55 20.97 -42.07
CA GLY A 69 4.87 20.50 -42.50
C GLY A 69 5.22 19.12 -41.94
N ARG A 70 5.23 18.09 -42.80
CA ARG A 70 5.44 16.69 -42.39
C ARG A 70 6.83 16.45 -41.78
N ARG A 71 7.86 17.18 -42.23
CA ARG A 71 9.25 17.03 -41.76
C ARG A 71 9.44 17.57 -40.34
N GLY A 72 8.96 18.78 -40.05
CA GLY A 72 9.01 19.38 -38.71
C GLY A 72 8.25 18.54 -37.69
N ARG A 73 7.03 18.09 -38.03
CA ARG A 73 6.24 17.21 -37.14
C ARG A 73 6.96 15.91 -36.78
N ARG A 74 7.64 15.27 -37.75
CA ARG A 74 8.42 14.05 -37.51
C ARG A 74 9.63 14.30 -36.61
N ALA A 75 10.34 15.41 -36.80
CA ALA A 75 11.50 15.77 -35.97
C ALA A 75 11.10 16.00 -34.50
N TRP A 76 10.05 16.78 -34.24
CA TRP A 76 9.56 17.01 -32.87
C TRP A 76 9.04 15.73 -32.21
N ALA A 77 8.30 14.89 -32.96
CA ALA A 77 7.84 13.60 -32.44
C ALA A 77 9.00 12.65 -32.13
N ALA A 78 10.02 12.59 -32.99
CA ALA A 78 11.23 11.80 -32.74
C ALA A 78 12.02 12.32 -31.54
N GLY A 79 12.16 13.64 -31.40
CA GLY A 79 12.81 14.26 -30.25
C GLY A 79 12.07 13.96 -28.94
N TYR A 80 10.74 14.03 -28.95
CA TYR A 80 9.93 13.66 -27.79
C TYR A 80 10.05 12.18 -27.44
N ALA A 81 9.98 11.31 -28.46
CA ALA A 81 10.14 9.87 -28.25
C ALA A 81 11.51 9.54 -27.67
N LEU A 82 12.59 10.15 -28.18
CA LEU A 82 13.94 9.99 -27.64
C LEU A 82 14.00 10.46 -26.18
N ALA A 83 13.48 11.65 -25.86
CA ALA A 83 13.45 12.17 -24.50
C ALA A 83 12.65 11.26 -23.54
N ALA A 84 11.50 10.74 -23.99
CA ALA A 84 10.69 9.80 -23.23
C ALA A 84 11.40 8.46 -22.99
N ILE A 85 12.10 7.93 -23.99
CA ILE A 85 12.91 6.70 -23.85
C ILE A 85 14.06 6.94 -22.88
N THR A 86 14.75 8.07 -22.96
CA THR A 86 15.82 8.44 -22.02
C THR A 86 15.28 8.56 -20.59
N LEU A 87 14.14 9.24 -20.41
CA LEU A 87 13.51 9.39 -19.11
C LEU A 87 13.07 8.03 -18.53
N LEU A 88 12.47 7.17 -19.36
CA LEU A 88 12.11 5.80 -18.98
C LEU A 88 13.34 4.97 -18.62
N GLY A 89 14.39 5.02 -19.44
CA GLY A 89 15.65 4.34 -19.18
C GLY A 89 16.23 4.75 -17.84
N TRP A 90 16.36 6.06 -17.58
CA TRP A 90 16.78 6.59 -16.28
C TRP A 90 15.88 6.10 -15.14
N TRP A 91 14.56 6.19 -15.29
CA TRP A 91 13.62 5.75 -14.26
C TRP A 91 13.75 4.26 -13.94
N GLN A 92 14.08 3.41 -14.91
CA GLN A 92 14.37 1.99 -14.69
C GLN A 92 15.68 1.73 -13.94
N THR A 93 16.67 2.64 -14.03
CA THR A 93 17.93 2.51 -13.30
C THR A 93 17.82 2.79 -11.80
N LEU A 94 16.73 3.42 -11.34
CA LEU A 94 16.49 3.66 -9.91
C LEU A 94 16.42 2.33 -9.17
N GLN A 95 17.31 2.16 -8.19
CA GLN A 95 17.42 0.95 -7.36
C GLN A 95 16.84 1.20 -5.96
N PRO A 96 16.07 0.26 -5.43
CA PRO A 96 15.65 0.30 -4.02
C PRO A 96 16.85 -0.02 -3.13
N SER A 97 16.89 0.55 -1.93
CA SER A 97 17.97 0.30 -0.96
C SER A 97 17.39 0.01 0.42
N ASN A 98 18.10 -0.80 1.21
CA ASN A 98 17.83 -0.94 2.65
C ASN A 98 18.69 0.00 3.50
N ASP A 99 19.66 0.68 2.88
CA ASP A 99 20.69 1.51 3.51
C ASP A 99 20.43 2.99 3.23
N ARG A 100 19.45 3.56 3.94
CA ARG A 100 19.12 4.98 3.92
C ARG A 100 18.89 5.51 5.33
N LEU A 101 18.76 6.83 5.46
CA LEU A 101 18.35 7.48 6.71
C LEU A 101 16.83 7.38 6.85
N TRP A 102 16.36 6.23 7.31
CA TRP A 102 14.93 5.93 7.50
C TRP A 102 14.30 6.74 8.63
N ALA A 103 13.00 7.00 8.51
CA ALA A 103 12.20 7.50 9.63
C ALA A 103 12.13 6.48 10.77
N ASP A 104 12.02 6.96 12.01
CA ASP A 104 12.18 6.13 13.22
C ASP A 104 11.15 4.98 13.30
N ASP A 105 9.92 5.22 12.85
CA ASP A 105 8.79 4.27 12.91
C ASP A 105 8.89 3.10 11.92
N VAL A 106 9.83 3.19 10.97
CA VAL A 106 10.16 2.18 9.95
C VAL A 106 11.68 1.95 9.83
N GLN A 107 12.44 2.40 10.84
CA GLN A 107 13.90 2.39 10.82
C GLN A 107 14.44 0.96 10.73
N ARG A 108 13.85 0.06 11.51
CA ARG A 108 14.20 -1.36 11.52
C ARG A 108 13.18 -2.16 10.74
N MET A 109 13.66 -3.13 9.97
CA MET A 109 12.83 -4.10 9.27
C MET A 109 12.64 -5.34 10.13
N LEU A 110 11.45 -5.92 10.06
CA LEU A 110 11.21 -7.23 10.65
C LEU A 110 12.17 -8.26 10.06
N GLN A 111 12.76 -9.07 10.94
CA GLN A 111 13.44 -10.31 10.56
C GLN A 111 12.86 -11.43 11.39
N GLY A 112 12.74 -12.63 10.82
CA GLY A 112 12.19 -13.76 11.54
C GLY A 112 12.89 -15.07 11.22
N SER A 113 12.94 -15.96 12.20
CA SER A 113 13.41 -17.33 12.04
C SER A 113 12.36 -18.29 12.57
N VAL A 114 12.23 -19.44 11.91
CA VAL A 114 11.19 -20.43 12.18
C VAL A 114 11.86 -21.76 12.46
N GLN A 115 11.54 -22.38 13.60
CA GLN A 115 12.05 -23.69 14.01
C GLN A 115 10.91 -24.47 14.66
N ALA A 116 10.52 -25.61 14.07
CA ALA A 116 9.52 -26.53 14.61
C ALA A 116 8.23 -25.84 15.13
N GLY A 117 7.65 -24.93 14.34
CA GLY A 117 6.41 -24.22 14.71
C GLY A 117 6.61 -23.02 15.63
N ARG A 118 7.82 -22.80 16.15
CA ARG A 118 8.19 -21.62 16.93
C ARG A 118 8.85 -20.57 16.05
N VAL A 119 8.41 -19.33 16.20
CA VAL A 119 8.87 -18.19 15.41
C VAL A 119 9.52 -17.19 16.35
N ARG A 120 10.80 -16.89 16.10
CA ARG A 120 11.51 -15.78 16.73
C ARG A 120 11.48 -14.60 15.76
N LEU A 121 10.91 -13.49 16.20
CA LEU A 121 10.85 -12.24 15.45
C LEU A 121 11.78 -11.22 16.10
N ASP A 122 12.64 -10.61 15.30
CA ASP A 122 13.48 -9.49 15.68
C ASP A 122 12.92 -8.19 15.09
N ASN A 123 13.10 -7.10 15.84
CA ASN A 123 12.58 -5.77 15.49
C ASN A 123 11.04 -5.74 15.45
N VAL A 124 10.39 -6.37 16.42
CA VAL A 124 8.98 -6.11 16.67
C VAL A 124 8.83 -4.71 17.28
N ARG A 125 8.04 -3.85 16.64
CA ARG A 125 7.82 -2.48 17.08
C ARG A 125 6.89 -2.44 18.29
N ASN A 126 7.24 -1.67 19.31
CA ASN A 126 6.41 -1.47 20.50
C ASN A 126 6.54 -0.04 21.02
N PHE A 127 6.33 0.93 20.14
CA PHE A 127 6.53 2.34 20.45
C PHE A 127 5.44 2.85 21.39
N GLU A 128 5.84 3.72 22.33
CA GLU A 128 4.90 4.42 23.20
C GLU A 128 4.65 5.83 22.66
N TRP A 129 3.49 6.03 22.02
CA TRP A 129 3.15 7.27 21.34
C TRP A 129 2.48 8.29 22.24
N ARG A 130 2.89 9.55 22.12
CA ARG A 130 2.21 10.73 22.71
C ARG A 130 1.79 11.71 21.62
N SER A 131 2.59 11.85 20.55
CA SER A 131 2.25 12.52 19.30
C SER A 131 3.00 11.87 18.12
N ASP A 132 2.78 12.34 16.88
CA ASP A 132 3.55 11.87 15.72
C ASP A 132 5.05 12.24 15.77
N THR A 133 5.45 13.13 16.68
CA THR A 133 6.84 13.59 16.85
C THR A 133 7.38 13.39 18.27
N ASP A 134 6.55 12.95 19.21
CA ASP A 134 6.94 12.59 20.57
C ASP A 134 6.48 11.16 20.88
N TYR A 135 7.47 10.27 20.96
CA TYR A 135 7.26 8.85 21.25
C TYR A 135 8.54 8.24 21.82
N THR A 136 8.36 7.15 22.57
CA THR A 136 9.49 6.33 23.04
C THR A 136 9.66 5.16 22.10
N ALA A 137 10.70 5.19 21.27
CA ALA A 137 11.01 4.11 20.35
C ALA A 137 11.46 2.85 21.11
N ARG A 138 10.82 1.71 20.82
CA ARG A 138 11.20 0.39 21.36
C ARG A 138 11.08 -0.67 20.28
N TRP A 139 12.13 -1.47 20.15
CA TRP A 139 12.24 -2.58 19.21
C TRP A 139 12.60 -3.83 20.00
N GLU A 140 11.78 -4.87 19.88
CA GLU A 140 11.87 -6.06 20.72
C GLU A 140 12.17 -7.29 19.88
N THR A 141 12.82 -8.28 20.51
CA THR A 141 12.82 -9.66 20.03
C THR A 141 11.69 -10.39 20.75
N ARG A 142 10.76 -10.98 20.00
CA ARG A 142 9.64 -11.74 20.56
C ARG A 142 9.60 -13.16 20.01
N ASN A 143 9.15 -14.09 20.85
CA ASN A 143 8.94 -15.48 20.47
C ASN A 143 7.45 -15.81 20.48
N TYR A 144 7.02 -16.53 19.45
CA TYR A 144 5.65 -16.98 19.25
C TYR A 144 5.66 -18.47 18.94
N ASP A 145 4.73 -19.20 19.54
CA ASP A 145 4.48 -20.59 19.20
C ASP A 145 3.17 -20.65 18.40
N LEU A 146 3.24 -21.11 17.15
CA LEU A 146 2.09 -21.14 16.25
C LEU A 146 1.05 -22.19 16.66
N GLU A 147 1.39 -23.09 17.58
CA GLU A 147 0.40 -23.98 18.22
C GLU A 147 -0.62 -23.21 19.06
N HIS A 148 -0.21 -22.06 19.59
CA HIS A 148 -1.01 -21.17 20.43
C HIS A 148 -1.76 -20.09 19.64
N LEU A 149 -1.62 -20.04 18.31
CA LEU A 149 -2.37 -19.12 17.45
C LEU A 149 -3.87 -19.48 17.44
N ARG A 150 -4.74 -18.48 17.64
CA ARG A 150 -6.20 -18.69 17.79
C ARG A 150 -7.04 -17.83 16.85
N SER A 151 -6.60 -16.63 16.52
CA SER A 151 -7.41 -15.71 15.72
C SER A 151 -6.58 -14.93 14.70
N VAL A 152 -7.28 -14.47 13.67
CA VAL A 152 -6.79 -13.47 12.72
C VAL A 152 -7.86 -12.40 12.60
N ASP A 153 -7.48 -11.14 12.78
CA ASP A 153 -8.34 -9.98 12.57
C ASP A 153 -7.81 -9.14 11.41
N MET A 154 -8.71 -8.67 10.55
CA MET A 154 -8.41 -7.64 9.57
C MET A 154 -8.67 -6.28 10.19
N ILE A 155 -7.65 -5.42 10.23
CA ILE A 155 -7.76 -4.05 10.71
C ILE A 155 -7.70 -3.11 9.52
N LEU A 156 -8.69 -2.22 9.40
CA LEU A 156 -8.75 -1.19 8.37
C LEU A 156 -8.65 0.18 9.03
N SER A 157 -7.62 0.93 8.69
CA SER A 157 -7.51 2.34 9.07
C SER A 157 -7.82 3.25 7.89
N THR A 158 -8.67 4.24 8.10
CA THR A 158 -9.08 5.18 7.05
C THR A 158 -8.77 6.61 7.45
N TRP A 159 -8.18 7.35 6.51
CA TRP A 159 -7.98 8.80 6.58
C TRP A 159 -8.38 9.41 5.24
N GLY A 160 -9.06 10.55 5.29
CA GLY A 160 -9.51 11.23 4.07
C GLY A 160 -10.59 10.45 3.32
N MET A 161 -10.20 9.66 2.31
CA MET A 161 -11.13 8.96 1.41
C MET A 161 -11.59 7.59 1.96
N PRO A 162 -12.88 7.39 2.29
CA PRO A 162 -13.35 6.15 2.89
C PRO A 162 -13.13 4.88 2.04
N ALA A 163 -12.97 5.02 0.73
CA ALA A 163 -12.77 3.89 -0.19
C ALA A 163 -11.34 3.33 -0.17
N ILE A 164 -10.37 4.06 0.40
CA ILE A 164 -8.96 3.63 0.51
C ILE A 164 -8.62 3.53 1.99
N ALA A 165 -8.41 2.31 2.44
CA ALA A 165 -8.00 1.98 3.79
C ALA A 165 -6.58 1.40 3.82
N HIS A 166 -5.85 1.69 4.89
CA HIS A 166 -4.65 0.93 5.22
C HIS A 166 -5.04 -0.36 5.90
N THR A 167 -4.61 -1.46 5.31
CA THR A 167 -4.94 -2.81 5.78
C THR A 167 -3.81 -3.34 6.64
N LEU A 168 -4.14 -3.77 7.86
CA LEU A 168 -3.25 -4.49 8.76
C LEU A 168 -3.89 -5.84 9.13
N VAL A 169 -3.07 -6.79 9.56
CA VAL A 169 -3.54 -8.11 9.98
C VAL A 169 -3.02 -8.40 11.39
N SER A 170 -3.94 -8.58 12.34
CA SER A 170 -3.63 -8.94 13.72
C SER A 170 -3.74 -10.45 13.91
N PHE A 171 -2.78 -11.05 14.59
CA PHE A 171 -2.75 -12.46 14.97
C PHE A 171 -2.87 -12.57 16.48
N GLY A 172 -3.94 -13.19 16.96
CA GLY A 172 -4.20 -13.39 18.39
C GLY A 172 -3.79 -14.77 18.87
N PHE A 173 -3.16 -14.82 20.04
CA PHE A 173 -2.70 -16.04 20.71
C PHE A 173 -3.56 -16.34 21.95
N ASP A 174 -3.57 -17.58 22.41
CA ASP A 174 -4.37 -17.99 23.58
C ASP A 174 -3.88 -17.44 24.92
N ASP A 175 -2.67 -16.88 24.97
CA ASP A 175 -2.13 -16.12 26.10
C ASP A 175 -2.56 -14.64 26.11
N GLY A 176 -3.42 -14.24 25.17
CA GLY A 176 -3.96 -12.89 25.03
C GLY A 176 -3.06 -11.93 24.26
N ARG A 177 -1.84 -12.33 23.85
CA ARG A 177 -0.99 -11.48 23.01
C ARG A 177 -1.57 -11.34 21.60
N HIS A 178 -1.41 -10.14 21.06
CA HIS A 178 -1.78 -9.83 19.68
C HIS A 178 -0.58 -9.22 18.96
N LEU A 179 -0.24 -9.79 17.80
CA LEU A 179 0.83 -9.30 16.94
C LEU A 179 0.23 -8.82 15.63
N VAL A 180 0.49 -7.57 15.27
CA VAL A 180 -0.01 -6.98 14.04
C VAL A 180 1.10 -6.91 13.01
N PHE A 181 0.82 -7.43 11.81
CA PHE A 181 1.64 -7.19 10.64
C PHE A 181 1.04 -6.09 9.79
N SER A 182 1.91 -5.23 9.30
CA SER A 182 1.58 -4.18 8.36
C SER A 182 2.63 -4.12 7.27
N VAL A 183 2.17 -4.02 6.02
CA VAL A 183 3.02 -3.73 4.88
C VAL A 183 3.02 -2.21 4.73
N GLU A 184 4.17 -1.61 4.97
CA GLU A 184 4.32 -0.16 5.08
C GLU A 184 5.20 0.39 3.95
N ILE A 185 5.00 1.66 3.64
CA ILE A 185 6.05 2.43 2.97
C ILE A 185 7.24 2.56 3.93
N ARG A 186 8.45 2.37 3.42
CA ARG A 186 9.68 2.68 4.13
C ARG A 186 10.17 4.03 3.63
N LYS A 187 9.85 5.08 4.39
CA LYS A 187 10.18 6.47 4.07
C LYS A 187 11.50 6.89 4.71
N GLU A 188 12.26 7.74 4.03
CA GLU A 188 13.39 8.43 4.63
C GLU A 188 12.92 9.46 5.67
N ARG A 189 13.80 9.85 6.59
CA ARG A 189 13.47 10.74 7.73
C ARG A 189 12.94 12.10 7.30
N THR A 190 13.33 12.58 6.12
CA THR A 190 12.91 13.86 5.55
C THR A 190 11.69 13.74 4.64
N GLU A 191 11.19 12.53 4.41
CA GLU A 191 10.06 12.29 3.53
C GLU A 191 8.73 12.32 4.29
N ALA A 192 7.74 12.92 3.66
CA ALA A 192 6.35 12.82 4.06
C ALA A 192 5.65 11.72 3.25
N PHE A 193 4.58 11.15 3.83
CA PHE A 193 3.72 10.21 3.12
C PHE A 193 3.09 10.89 1.88
N SER A 194 2.99 10.14 0.78
CA SER A 194 2.32 10.57 -0.45
C SER A 194 1.69 9.37 -1.16
N GLU A 195 0.38 9.41 -1.42
CA GLU A 195 -0.31 8.35 -2.18
C GLU A 195 0.25 8.23 -3.61
N LEU A 196 0.61 9.37 -4.20
CA LEU A 196 1.18 9.46 -5.55
C LEU A 196 2.66 9.05 -5.57
N GLY A 197 3.41 9.33 -4.51
CA GLY A 197 4.83 8.98 -4.40
C GLY A 197 5.12 7.51 -4.66
N GLY A 198 4.24 6.62 -4.17
CA GLY A 198 4.33 5.18 -4.41
C GLY A 198 4.13 4.75 -5.87
N LEU A 199 3.58 5.59 -6.75
CA LEU A 199 3.54 5.33 -8.19
C LEU A 199 4.89 5.60 -8.89
N PHE A 200 5.75 6.38 -8.23
CA PHE A 200 6.99 6.90 -8.80
C PHE A 200 8.24 6.45 -8.04
N LYS A 201 8.22 5.25 -7.44
CA LYS A 201 9.36 4.65 -6.71
C LYS A 201 9.87 5.49 -5.52
N GLN A 202 9.04 6.37 -4.95
CA GLN A 202 9.48 7.25 -3.86
C GLN A 202 9.88 6.46 -2.62
N PHE A 203 9.14 5.40 -2.30
CA PHE A 203 9.33 4.64 -1.07
C PHE A 203 9.77 3.21 -1.35
N GLU A 204 10.64 2.68 -0.51
CA GLU A 204 10.87 1.25 -0.40
C GLU A 204 9.72 0.56 0.34
N LEU A 205 9.61 -0.76 0.15
CA LEU A 205 8.60 -1.61 0.76
C LEU A 205 9.16 -2.23 2.04
N SER A 206 8.41 -2.15 3.15
CA SER A 206 8.76 -2.80 4.40
C SER A 206 7.60 -3.63 4.95
N VAL A 207 7.91 -4.67 5.71
CA VAL A 207 6.96 -5.35 6.59
C VAL A 207 7.34 -4.99 8.01
N VAL A 208 6.39 -4.39 8.72
CA VAL A 208 6.48 -4.11 10.15
C VAL A 208 5.63 -5.13 10.89
N ALA A 209 6.23 -5.79 11.88
CA ALA A 209 5.46 -6.45 12.93
C ALA A 209 5.48 -5.55 14.16
N ALA A 210 4.34 -5.36 14.81
CA ALA A 210 4.20 -4.49 15.95
C ALA A 210 3.28 -5.09 17.00
N ASP A 211 3.46 -4.66 18.25
CA ASP A 211 2.44 -4.81 19.28
C ASP A 211 1.15 -4.12 18.81
N GLU A 212 0.01 -4.76 19.01
CA GLU A 212 -1.28 -4.18 18.60
C GLU A 212 -1.52 -2.83 19.28
N ARG A 213 -1.08 -2.67 20.54
CA ARG A 213 -1.19 -1.41 21.28
C ARG A 213 -0.36 -0.29 20.66
N ASP A 214 0.76 -0.58 20.00
CA ASP A 214 1.57 0.43 19.33
C ASP A 214 0.84 0.90 18.06
N ILE A 215 0.62 -0.05 17.15
CA ILE A 215 0.28 0.27 15.78
C ILE A 215 -1.19 0.66 15.59
N VAL A 216 -2.08 0.19 16.47
CA VAL A 216 -3.50 0.57 16.43
C VAL A 216 -3.74 1.85 17.23
N PHE A 217 -3.15 2.00 18.43
CA PHE A 217 -3.35 3.20 19.25
C PHE A 217 -2.84 4.46 18.57
N VAL A 218 -1.68 4.43 17.89
CA VAL A 218 -1.17 5.62 17.19
C VAL A 218 -2.18 6.14 16.15
N ARG A 219 -2.94 5.24 15.53
CA ARG A 219 -3.95 5.59 14.53
C ARG A 219 -5.19 6.20 15.17
N THR A 220 -5.73 5.58 16.21
CA THR A 220 -6.96 6.05 16.86
C THR A 220 -6.74 7.22 17.81
N GLY A 221 -5.71 7.14 18.66
CA GLY A 221 -5.47 8.04 19.79
C GLY A 221 -4.59 9.24 19.45
N VAL A 222 -3.65 9.10 18.51
CA VAL A 222 -2.72 10.18 18.14
C VAL A 222 -3.13 10.85 16.83
N ARG A 223 -3.44 10.06 15.80
CA ARG A 223 -3.73 10.58 14.45
C ARG A 223 -5.21 10.86 14.17
N GLY A 224 -6.11 10.38 15.04
CA GLY A 224 -7.55 10.53 14.86
C GLY A 224 -8.12 9.79 13.64
N GLU A 225 -7.42 8.75 13.18
CA GLU A 225 -7.88 7.88 12.09
C GLU A 225 -9.11 7.07 12.53
N ARG A 226 -9.99 6.75 11.58
CA ARG A 226 -11.09 5.81 11.83
C ARG A 226 -10.60 4.40 11.60
N VAL A 227 -10.65 3.58 12.66
CA VAL A 227 -10.13 2.22 12.65
C VAL A 227 -11.24 1.21 12.88
N PHE A 228 -11.28 0.20 12.01
CA PHE A 228 -12.20 -0.92 12.08
C PHE A 228 -11.44 -2.22 12.29
N LEU A 229 -11.94 -3.11 13.14
CA LEU A 229 -11.39 -4.44 13.41
C LEU A 229 -12.45 -5.50 13.10
N TYR A 230 -12.15 -6.36 12.13
CA TYR A 230 -13.03 -7.43 11.68
C TYR A 230 -12.42 -8.80 11.99
N PRO A 231 -13.05 -9.62 12.85
CA PRO A 231 -12.65 -11.02 13.03
C PRO A 231 -12.81 -11.78 11.72
N VAL A 232 -11.74 -12.46 11.29
CA VAL A 232 -11.72 -13.21 10.03
C VAL A 232 -11.90 -14.69 10.29
N HIS A 233 -12.89 -15.30 9.63
CA HIS A 233 -13.05 -16.74 9.59
C HIS A 233 -11.97 -17.36 8.70
N MET A 234 -10.98 -17.97 9.33
CA MET A 234 -9.86 -18.61 8.66
C MET A 234 -9.51 -19.92 9.39
N PRO A 235 -9.37 -21.06 8.70
CA PRO A 235 -8.90 -22.28 9.36
C PRO A 235 -7.50 -22.10 9.95
N VAL A 236 -7.23 -22.68 11.13
CA VAL A 236 -5.93 -22.55 11.83
C VAL A 236 -4.71 -22.84 10.93
N PRO A 237 -4.71 -23.89 10.08
CA PRO A 237 -3.59 -24.10 9.15
C PRO A 237 -3.35 -22.91 8.20
N ALA A 238 -4.41 -22.26 7.73
CA ALA A 238 -4.31 -21.08 6.87
C ALA A 238 -3.82 -19.85 7.64
N MET A 239 -4.24 -19.67 8.91
CA MET A 239 -3.71 -18.62 9.78
C MET A 239 -2.19 -18.75 9.95
N ARG A 240 -1.71 -19.97 10.24
CA ARG A 240 -0.27 -20.26 10.38
C ARG A 240 0.49 -19.99 9.07
N ALA A 241 -0.06 -20.43 7.94
CA ALA A 241 0.55 -20.20 6.63
C ALA A 241 0.63 -18.71 6.29
N LEU A 242 -0.38 -17.91 6.66
CA LEU A 242 -0.38 -16.46 6.45
C LEU A 242 0.67 -15.78 7.32
N PHE A 243 0.77 -16.16 8.60
CA PHE A 243 1.81 -15.66 9.51
C PHE A 243 3.21 -15.91 8.93
N LEU A 244 3.48 -17.13 8.49
CA LEU A 244 4.76 -17.50 7.88
C LEU A 244 5.01 -16.74 6.58
N SER A 245 3.98 -16.49 5.77
CA SER A 245 4.09 -15.69 4.54
C SER A 245 4.54 -14.25 4.81
N TYR A 246 4.12 -13.64 5.93
CA TYR A 246 4.62 -12.33 6.35
C TYR A 246 6.11 -12.38 6.72
N VAL A 247 6.51 -13.40 7.48
CA VAL A 247 7.92 -13.60 7.90
C VAL A 247 8.81 -13.81 6.68
N ASP A 248 8.40 -14.66 5.74
CA ASP A 248 9.14 -14.91 4.50
C ASP A 248 9.23 -13.67 3.63
N THR A 249 8.13 -12.91 3.53
CA THR A 249 8.09 -11.63 2.81
C THR A 249 9.08 -10.64 3.43
N ALA A 250 9.06 -10.47 4.76
CA ALA A 250 9.97 -9.57 5.46
C ALA A 250 11.44 -9.95 5.24
N ASN A 251 11.77 -11.24 5.41
CA ASN A 251 13.10 -11.77 5.17
C ASN A 251 13.55 -11.60 3.70
N SER A 252 12.62 -11.75 2.74
CA SER A 252 12.91 -11.53 1.33
C SER A 252 13.25 -10.07 1.02
N LEU A 253 12.54 -9.12 1.63
CA LEU A 253 12.77 -7.68 1.45
C LEU A 253 14.08 -7.24 2.09
N HIS A 254 14.51 -7.91 3.18
CA HIS A 254 15.82 -7.68 3.77
C HIS A 254 16.96 -8.06 2.80
N ARG A 255 16.84 -9.21 2.11
CA ARG A 255 17.83 -9.68 1.13
C ARG A 255 17.78 -8.94 -0.21
N ALA A 256 16.58 -8.63 -0.67
CA ALA A 256 16.31 -8.01 -1.96
C ALA A 256 15.32 -6.85 -1.76
N PRO A 257 15.81 -5.62 -1.54
CA PRO A 257 14.94 -4.47 -1.36
C PRO A 257 14.07 -4.27 -2.61
N ARG A 258 12.87 -3.75 -2.40
CA ARG A 258 11.89 -3.48 -3.45
C ARG A 258 11.22 -2.14 -3.20
N PHE A 259 10.85 -1.45 -4.26
CA PHE A 259 9.97 -0.29 -4.14
C PHE A 259 8.57 -0.71 -3.74
N TYR A 260 7.96 0.09 -2.88
CA TYR A 260 6.52 0.09 -2.67
C TYR A 260 5.83 0.55 -3.96
N HIS A 261 4.67 -0.02 -4.27
CA HIS A 261 3.87 0.43 -5.40
C HIS A 261 2.40 0.55 -5.04
N THR A 262 1.86 1.78 -5.12
CA THR A 262 0.50 2.14 -4.67
C THR A 262 -0.59 1.22 -5.24
N LEU A 263 -0.41 0.64 -6.43
CA LEU A 263 -1.41 -0.25 -7.06
C LEU A 263 -1.10 -1.75 -7.01
N THR A 264 0.15 -2.17 -6.80
CA THR A 264 0.57 -3.56 -7.10
C THR A 264 1.45 -4.20 -6.03
N ALA A 265 1.96 -3.40 -5.10
CA ALA A 265 2.78 -3.83 -3.97
C ALA A 265 2.50 -2.87 -2.81
N ASN A 266 1.30 -2.98 -2.27
CA ASN A 266 0.78 -2.15 -1.18
C ASN A 266 0.25 -3.01 -0.03
N CYS A 267 -0.28 -2.35 1.01
CA CYS A 267 -0.81 -3.00 2.21
C CYS A 267 -1.98 -3.95 2.00
N THR A 268 -2.67 -3.89 0.86
CA THR A 268 -3.81 -4.75 0.57
C THR A 268 -3.48 -5.82 -0.47
N THR A 269 -2.89 -5.42 -1.60
CA THR A 269 -2.52 -6.30 -2.71
C THR A 269 -1.47 -7.33 -2.32
N LEU A 270 -0.53 -6.99 -1.44
CA LEU A 270 0.48 -7.94 -0.98
C LEU A 270 -0.14 -8.98 -0.05
N VAL A 271 -1.00 -8.55 0.88
CA VAL A 271 -1.77 -9.44 1.77
C VAL A 271 -2.67 -10.36 0.97
N TYR A 272 -3.42 -9.81 0.00
CA TYR A 272 -4.24 -10.59 -0.91
C TYR A 272 -3.44 -11.66 -1.67
N ARG A 273 -2.21 -11.34 -2.15
CA ARG A 273 -1.34 -12.33 -2.79
C ARG A 273 -0.94 -13.46 -1.85
N MET A 274 -0.63 -13.15 -0.59
CA MET A 274 -0.33 -14.17 0.42
C MET A 274 -1.55 -15.06 0.66
N VAL A 275 -2.72 -14.47 0.92
CA VAL A 275 -3.95 -15.22 1.20
C VAL A 275 -4.37 -16.06 0.00
N ARG A 276 -4.30 -15.53 -1.23
CA ARG A 276 -4.65 -16.26 -2.46
C ARG A 276 -3.76 -17.49 -2.70
N ALA A 277 -2.51 -17.46 -2.24
CA ALA A 277 -1.63 -18.63 -2.32
C ALA A 277 -2.01 -19.73 -1.31
N ILE A 278 -2.76 -19.38 -0.26
CA ILE A 278 -3.15 -20.27 0.85
C ILE A 278 -4.58 -20.78 0.69
N VAL A 279 -5.50 -19.92 0.26
CA VAL A 279 -6.93 -20.18 0.13
C VAL A 279 -7.28 -20.29 -1.36
N PRO A 280 -7.51 -21.51 -1.88
CA PRO A 280 -7.86 -21.71 -3.28
C PRO A 280 -9.16 -21.01 -3.65
N GLY A 281 -9.25 -20.50 -4.88
CA GLY A 281 -10.51 -19.99 -5.45
C GLY A 281 -10.86 -18.53 -5.13
N LEU A 282 -10.03 -17.80 -4.38
CA LEU A 282 -10.24 -16.35 -4.16
C LEU A 282 -10.10 -15.57 -5.49
N PRO A 283 -11.16 -14.91 -5.98
CA PRO A 283 -11.14 -14.18 -7.24
C PRO A 283 -10.37 -12.86 -7.11
N ALA A 284 -9.85 -12.36 -8.24
CA ALA A 284 -9.32 -11.01 -8.28
C ALA A 284 -10.49 -10.02 -8.37
N ASP A 285 -10.44 -8.94 -7.60
CA ASP A 285 -11.54 -7.99 -7.46
C ASP A 285 -11.01 -6.56 -7.31
N TYR A 286 -11.77 -5.59 -7.83
CA TYR A 286 -11.41 -4.17 -7.76
C TYR A 286 -11.38 -3.65 -6.31
N ARG A 287 -12.11 -4.30 -5.39
CA ARG A 287 -12.14 -4.01 -3.94
C ARG A 287 -10.80 -4.26 -3.25
N ILE A 288 -9.87 -4.98 -3.89
CA ILE A 288 -8.48 -5.14 -3.41
C ILE A 288 -7.71 -3.82 -3.58
N VAL A 289 -8.06 -3.02 -4.59
CA VAL A 289 -7.50 -1.66 -4.77
C VAL A 289 -8.29 -0.65 -3.96
N LEU A 290 -9.62 -0.77 -3.92
CA LEU A 290 -10.51 0.02 -3.07
C LEU A 290 -10.67 -0.62 -1.70
N SER A 291 -9.58 -0.63 -0.92
CA SER A 291 -9.46 -1.41 0.32
C SER A 291 -10.50 -1.08 1.40
N GLY A 292 -11.18 0.07 1.34
CA GLY A 292 -12.33 0.37 2.21
C GLY A 292 -13.56 -0.52 1.96
N LEU A 293 -13.58 -1.25 0.84
CA LEU A 293 -14.61 -2.21 0.43
C LEU A 293 -14.19 -3.67 0.68
N LEU A 294 -13.07 -3.91 1.37
CA LEU A 294 -12.68 -5.26 1.77
C LEU A 294 -13.74 -5.96 2.65
N PRO A 295 -14.48 -5.30 3.56
CA PRO A 295 -15.50 -5.98 4.34
C PRO A 295 -16.55 -6.66 3.46
N GLU A 296 -17.02 -6.01 2.38
CA GLU A 296 -17.92 -6.61 1.40
C GLU A 296 -17.29 -7.83 0.72
N TYR A 297 -16.02 -7.70 0.29
CA TYR A 297 -15.29 -8.78 -0.38
C TYR A 297 -15.14 -10.00 0.54
N LEU A 298 -14.71 -9.82 1.80
CA LEU A 298 -14.58 -10.93 2.73
C LEU A 298 -15.95 -11.51 3.10
N TYR A 299 -16.99 -10.69 3.24
CA TYR A 299 -18.35 -11.16 3.53
C TYR A 299 -18.90 -12.06 2.42
N GLU A 300 -18.77 -11.64 1.16
CA GLU A 300 -19.19 -12.44 -0.01
C GLU A 300 -18.43 -13.77 -0.15
N HIS A 301 -17.19 -13.82 0.32
CA HIS A 301 -16.33 -15.00 0.24
C HIS A 301 -16.23 -15.79 1.55
N GLY A 302 -17.14 -15.56 2.51
CA GLY A 302 -17.25 -16.33 3.75
C GLY A 302 -16.12 -16.08 4.76
N GLY A 303 -15.33 -15.04 4.56
CA GLY A 303 -14.27 -14.61 5.49
C GLY A 303 -14.79 -13.82 6.69
N LEU A 304 -16.04 -13.37 6.70
CA LEU A 304 -16.72 -12.73 7.84
C LEU A 304 -17.98 -13.51 8.25
N ASP A 305 -18.58 -13.15 9.39
CA ASP A 305 -19.82 -13.76 9.88
C ASP A 305 -21.05 -13.39 9.02
N THR A 306 -21.44 -14.30 8.13
CA THR A 306 -22.60 -14.12 7.25
C THR A 306 -23.94 -14.39 7.93
N SER A 307 -23.97 -14.77 9.21
CA SER A 307 -25.24 -14.91 9.96
C SER A 307 -25.85 -13.56 10.31
N ARG A 308 -25.04 -12.49 10.28
CA ARG A 308 -25.45 -11.11 10.59
C ARG A 308 -25.40 -10.23 9.34
N PRO A 309 -26.24 -9.18 9.24
CA PRO A 309 -26.12 -8.22 8.16
C PRO A 309 -24.77 -7.49 8.20
N LEU A 310 -24.13 -7.30 7.04
CA LEU A 310 -22.83 -6.62 6.93
C LEU A 310 -22.82 -5.22 7.57
N ALA A 311 -23.94 -4.48 7.50
CA ALA A 311 -24.07 -3.17 8.14
C ALA A 311 -23.93 -3.23 9.67
N ALA A 312 -24.36 -4.34 10.29
CA ALA A 312 -24.16 -4.55 11.73
C ALA A 312 -22.69 -4.85 12.03
N LEU A 313 -22.05 -5.72 11.24
CA LEU A 313 -20.61 -5.99 11.37
C LEU A 313 -19.77 -4.71 11.22
N ARG A 314 -20.09 -3.85 10.25
CA ARG A 314 -19.39 -2.56 10.05
C ARG A 314 -19.50 -1.63 11.26
N ARG A 315 -20.65 -1.60 11.94
CA ARG A 315 -20.82 -0.80 13.17
C ARG A 315 -20.02 -1.36 14.32
N ASP A 316 -20.10 -2.68 14.53
CA ASP A 316 -19.42 -3.36 15.64
C ASP A 316 -17.90 -3.40 15.45
N ALA A 317 -17.43 -3.34 14.20
CA ALA A 317 -16.01 -3.29 13.87
C ALA A 317 -15.39 -1.93 14.17
N ASP A 318 -16.14 -0.83 14.23
CA ASP A 318 -15.56 0.49 14.57
C ASP A 318 -15.05 0.47 16.01
N ILE A 319 -13.72 0.51 16.17
CA ILE A 319 -13.05 0.48 17.47
C ILE A 319 -12.58 1.86 17.91
N GLY A 320 -12.85 2.93 17.14
CA GLY A 320 -12.21 4.23 17.35
C GLY A 320 -12.45 4.84 18.74
N GLU A 321 -13.69 4.77 19.25
CA GLU A 321 -14.01 5.24 20.61
C GLU A 321 -13.40 4.32 21.69
N ARG A 322 -13.56 3.00 21.53
CA ARG A 322 -13.02 2.00 22.49
C ARG A 322 -11.51 2.10 22.61
N ALA A 323 -10.80 2.23 21.50
CA ALA A 323 -9.34 2.37 21.47
C ALA A 323 -8.86 3.69 22.11
N ARG A 324 -9.59 4.79 21.92
CA ARG A 324 -9.29 6.06 22.61
C ARG A 324 -9.51 5.95 24.12
N GLN A 325 -10.60 5.30 24.55
CA GLN A 325 -10.89 5.09 25.98
C GLN A 325 -9.92 4.12 26.66
N ALA A 326 -9.50 3.06 25.95
CA ALA A 326 -8.52 2.10 26.45
C ALA A 326 -7.16 2.74 26.74
N GLY A 327 -6.82 3.82 26.03
CA GLY A 327 -5.53 4.49 26.14
C GLY A 327 -4.36 3.59 25.71
N ASN A 328 -3.13 4.02 25.99
CA ASN A 328 -1.96 3.18 25.77
C ASN A 328 -1.68 2.30 27.01
N THR A 329 -2.52 1.30 27.25
CA THR A 329 -2.44 0.41 28.42
C THR A 329 -2.08 -1.02 28.02
N PRO A 330 -1.54 -1.86 28.96
CA PRO A 330 -1.28 -3.28 28.68
C PRO A 330 -2.53 -4.10 28.27
N ASN A 331 -3.73 -3.64 28.64
CA ASN A 331 -4.99 -4.33 28.35
C ASN A 331 -5.64 -3.89 27.03
N PHE A 332 -4.98 -3.01 26.26
CA PHE A 332 -5.52 -2.38 25.05
C PHE A 332 -6.21 -3.37 24.09
N SER A 333 -5.54 -4.48 23.75
CA SER A 333 -6.07 -5.51 22.86
C SER A 333 -7.37 -6.14 23.35
N THR A 334 -7.49 -6.34 24.65
CA THR A 334 -8.71 -6.87 25.27
C THR A 334 -9.81 -5.83 25.26
N ASP A 335 -9.49 -4.58 25.60
CA ASP A 335 -10.46 -3.50 25.72
C ASP A 335 -11.10 -3.10 24.39
N ILE A 336 -10.32 -3.08 23.29
CA ILE A 336 -10.87 -2.78 21.95
C ILE A 336 -11.82 -3.87 21.42
N ARG A 337 -11.76 -5.09 21.98
CA ARG A 337 -12.62 -6.22 21.62
C ARG A 337 -13.85 -6.37 22.50
N GLN A 338 -13.96 -5.60 23.60
CA GLN A 338 -15.17 -5.60 24.42
C GLN A 338 -16.35 -5.05 23.62
N THR A 339 -17.45 -5.79 23.55
CA THR A 339 -18.74 -5.30 23.06
C THR A 339 -19.40 -4.46 24.15
N ARG A 340 -19.20 -3.14 24.15
CA ARG A 340 -20.04 -2.25 24.96
C ARG A 340 -21.27 -1.86 24.14
N PRO A 341 -22.49 -1.87 24.72
CA PRO A 341 -23.61 -1.17 24.10
C PRO A 341 -23.21 0.29 23.86
N PRO A 342 -23.68 0.95 22.79
CA PRO A 342 -23.51 2.39 22.68
C PRO A 342 -24.08 3.06 23.93
N PRO A 343 -23.46 4.14 24.45
CA PRO A 343 -24.07 4.91 25.53
C PRO A 343 -25.47 5.37 25.10
N PRO A 344 -26.42 5.46 26.06
CA PRO A 344 -27.82 5.76 25.79
C PRO A 344 -28.05 7.09 25.07
#